data_AF-A0A4Y7JVF9-F1
#
_entry.id   AF-A0A4Y7JVF9-F1
#
_cell.length_a   1.000
_cell.length_b   1.000
_cell.length_c   1.000
_cell.angle_alpha   90.00
_cell.angle_beta   90.00
_cell.angle_gamma   90.00
#
_symmetry.space_group_name_H-M   'P 1'
#
loop_
_entity.id
_entity.type
_entity.pdbx_description
1 polymer ?
#
loop_
_entity_poly.entity_id
_entity_poly.type
_entity_poly.pdbx_seq_one_letter_code
_entity_poly.pdbx_strand_id
1 'polypeptide(L)'
;MPVKNVITWTSIVSGYVNSGQIDEARELFKRSPVRDVVLWTAMINGYVQFNQIDEALSLFNEMQTRGLKLDGFTVVALLTGCAQLGALEQGRWIHGYIEDHNIRMDAVVGTALIDMYAKCGFIEKSMEIFLKVVKGIDPYGLLLFVGSL
;
A
#
# COMPACT_ATOMS: atom_id res chain seq x y z
N MET A 1 4.74 -18.47 32.18
CA MET A 1 4.80 -18.83 30.75
C MET A 1 4.90 -17.54 29.96
N PRO A 2 6.00 -17.27 29.24
CA PRO A 2 6.22 -15.95 28.68
C PRO A 2 5.24 -15.74 27.52
N VAL A 3 4.54 -14.62 27.59
CA VAL A 3 3.57 -14.16 26.60
C VAL A 3 4.29 -14.11 25.24
N LYS A 4 3.90 -14.98 24.30
CA LYS A 4 4.28 -14.87 22.88
C LYS A 4 3.59 -13.63 22.32
N ASN A 5 4.16 -12.46 22.64
CA ASN A 5 3.61 -11.17 22.28
C ASN A 5 3.51 -11.06 20.76
N VAL A 6 2.37 -10.56 20.27
CA VAL A 6 1.97 -10.36 18.87
C VAL A 6 3.09 -9.86 17.96
N ILE A 7 4.01 -9.04 18.50
CA ILE A 7 5.23 -8.53 17.84
C ILE A 7 6.13 -9.65 17.28
N THR A 8 6.18 -10.82 17.92
CA THR A 8 7.01 -11.95 17.48
C THR A 8 6.58 -12.53 16.15
N TRP A 9 5.28 -12.59 15.86
CA TRP A 9 4.78 -13.15 14.60
C TRP A 9 5.11 -12.24 13.42
N THR A 10 4.86 -10.93 13.57
CA THR A 10 5.19 -9.94 12.54
C THR A 10 6.69 -9.93 12.26
N SER A 11 7.54 -9.91 13.29
CA SER A 11 8.99 -9.92 13.08
C SER A 11 9.48 -11.18 12.37
N ILE A 12 8.95 -12.36 12.72
CA ILE A 12 9.33 -13.62 12.08
C ILE A 12 8.82 -13.66 10.62
N VAL A 13 7.56 -13.28 10.38
CA VAL A 13 6.98 -13.19 9.03
C VAL A 13 7.78 -12.24 8.16
N SER A 14 8.08 -11.03 8.63
CA SER A 14 8.92 -10.08 7.89
C SER A 14 10.32 -10.63 7.62
N GLY A 15 10.89 -11.40 8.56
CA GLY A 15 12.17 -12.10 8.37
C GLY A 15 12.13 -13.11 7.22
N TYR A 16 11.09 -13.93 7.16
CA TYR A 16 10.88 -14.90 6.08
C TYR A 16 10.60 -14.21 4.73
N VAL A 17 9.75 -13.18 4.72
CA VAL A 17 9.49 -12.34 3.54
C VAL A 17 10.80 -11.76 3.00
N ASN A 18 11.61 -11.12 3.85
CA ASN A 18 12.89 -10.53 3.43
C ASN A 18 13.92 -11.56 2.94
N SER A 19 13.76 -12.82 3.34
CA SER A 19 14.62 -13.93 2.92
C SER A 19 14.12 -14.66 1.66
N GLY A 20 13.00 -14.22 1.07
CA GLY A 20 12.40 -14.87 -0.11
C GLY A 20 11.58 -16.13 0.18
N GLN A 21 11.37 -16.44 1.46
CA GLN A 21 10.68 -17.64 1.94
C GLN A 21 9.20 -17.34 2.19
N ILE A 22 8.47 -17.00 1.12
CA ILE A 22 7.10 -16.49 1.19
C ILE A 22 6.09 -17.56 1.64
N ASP A 23 6.35 -18.83 1.32
CA ASP A 23 5.50 -19.95 1.72
C ASP A 23 5.59 -20.21 3.23
N GLU A 24 6.79 -20.17 3.79
CA GLU A 24 7.02 -20.27 5.23
C GLU A 24 6.40 -19.08 5.97
N ALA A 25 6.55 -17.87 5.42
CA ALA A 25 5.89 -16.67 5.93
C ALA A 25 4.36 -16.86 5.97
N ARG A 26 3.77 -17.41 4.90
CA ARG A 26 2.34 -17.70 4.78
C ARG A 26 1.87 -18.74 5.80
N GLU A 27 2.63 -19.81 6.00
CA GLU A 27 2.28 -20.82 7.00
C GLU A 27 2.27 -20.23 8.41
N LEU A 28 3.27 -19.41 8.75
CA LEU A 28 3.33 -18.75 10.05
C LEU A 28 2.23 -17.73 10.23
N PHE A 29 1.91 -16.97 9.18
CA PHE A 29 0.76 -16.08 9.15
C PHE A 29 -0.53 -16.84 9.45
N LYS A 30 -0.77 -17.98 8.79
CA LYS A 30 -1.94 -18.85 9.02
C LYS A 30 -1.95 -19.45 10.42
N ARG A 31 -0.80 -19.70 11.04
CA ARG A 31 -0.69 -20.23 12.41
C ARG A 31 -0.83 -19.15 13.49
N SER A 32 -0.71 -17.88 13.14
CA SER A 32 -0.81 -16.80 14.13
C SER A 32 -2.21 -16.76 14.77
N PRO A 33 -2.32 -16.79 16.11
CA PRO A 33 -3.59 -16.72 16.82
C PRO A 33 -4.22 -15.32 16.77
N VAL A 34 -3.40 -14.28 16.59
CA VAL A 34 -3.84 -12.88 16.49
C VAL A 34 -3.19 -12.25 15.26
N ARG A 35 -4.01 -11.76 14.33
CA ARG A 35 -3.54 -11.08 13.12
C ARG A 35 -4.03 -9.64 13.16
N ASP A 36 -3.17 -8.75 13.66
CA ASP A 36 -3.39 -7.32 13.62
C ASP A 36 -3.06 -6.76 12.22
N VAL A 37 -3.43 -5.51 11.99
CA VAL A 37 -3.20 -4.79 10.72
C VAL A 37 -1.74 -4.93 10.27
N VAL A 38 -0.79 -4.83 11.21
CA VAL A 38 0.65 -4.89 10.91
C VAL A 38 1.04 -6.25 10.32
N LEU A 39 0.55 -7.36 10.87
CA LEU A 39 0.83 -8.69 10.36
C LEU A 39 0.20 -8.95 8.97
N TRP A 40 -1.00 -8.42 8.71
CA TRP A 40 -1.63 -8.47 7.37
C TRP A 40 -0.82 -7.68 6.36
N THR A 41 -0.46 -6.44 6.70
CA THR A 41 0.37 -5.57 5.88
C THR A 41 1.71 -6.21 5.54
N ALA A 42 2.38 -6.84 6.51
CA ALA A 42 3.65 -7.51 6.27
C ALA A 42 3.55 -8.61 5.21
N MET A 43 2.51 -9.45 5.28
CA MET A 43 2.29 -10.50 4.28
C MET A 43 1.88 -9.95 2.92
N ILE A 44 0.99 -8.96 2.89
CA ILE A 44 0.54 -8.30 1.66
C ILE A 44 1.74 -7.69 0.93
N ASN A 45 2.60 -6.97 1.65
CA ASN A 45 3.84 -6.40 1.10
C ASN A 45 4.80 -7.49 0.60
N GLY A 46 4.91 -8.61 1.32
CA GLY A 46 5.71 -9.74 0.88
C GLY A 46 5.22 -10.31 -0.44
N TYR A 47 3.92 -10.55 -0.58
CA TYR A 47 3.34 -11.02 -1.82
C TYR A 47 3.59 -10.05 -2.99
N VAL A 48 3.43 -8.75 -2.73
CA VAL A 48 3.72 -7.71 -3.73
C VAL A 48 5.20 -7.71 -4.14
N GLN A 49 6.12 -7.83 -3.18
CA GLN A 49 7.56 -7.89 -3.42
C GLN A 49 7.98 -9.08 -4.31
N PHE A 50 7.29 -10.22 -4.16
CA PHE A 50 7.56 -11.43 -4.94
C PHE A 50 6.62 -11.58 -6.15
N ASN A 51 5.98 -10.50 -6.60
CA ASN A 51 5.10 -10.46 -7.77
C ASN A 51 3.91 -11.45 -7.71
N GLN A 52 3.45 -11.77 -6.50
CA GLN A 52 2.30 -12.64 -6.20
C GLN A 52 1.08 -11.77 -5.87
N ILE A 53 0.68 -10.94 -6.83
CA ILE A 53 -0.31 -9.89 -6.60
C ILE A 53 -1.72 -10.45 -6.36
N ASP A 54 -2.07 -11.57 -6.97
CA ASP A 54 -3.36 -12.22 -6.76
C ASP A 54 -3.52 -12.68 -5.30
N GLU A 55 -2.45 -13.21 -4.71
CA GLU A 55 -2.38 -13.58 -3.30
C GLU A 55 -2.46 -12.35 -2.39
N ALA A 56 -1.77 -11.26 -2.75
CA ALA A 56 -1.84 -10.00 -2.01
C ALA A 56 -3.28 -9.46 -1.94
N LEU A 57 -3.98 -9.46 -3.06
CA LEU A 57 -5.38 -9.01 -3.14
C LEU A 57 -6.32 -9.94 -2.39
N SER A 58 -6.12 -11.26 -2.49
CA SER A 58 -6.89 -12.24 -1.75
C SER A 58 -6.76 -12.03 -0.23
N LEU A 59 -5.52 -11.82 0.24
CA LEU A 59 -5.25 -11.53 1.65
C LEU A 59 -5.88 -10.22 2.10
N PHE A 60 -5.81 -9.18 1.26
CA PHE A 60 -6.47 -7.91 1.57
C PHE A 60 -7.99 -8.05 1.64
N ASN A 61 -8.61 -8.78 0.72
CA ASN A 61 -10.05 -8.98 0.73
C ASN A 61 -10.45 -9.71 2.03
N GLU A 62 -9.68 -10.71 2.44
CA GLU A 62 -9.87 -11.37 3.72
C GLU A 62 -9.70 -10.39 4.91
N MET A 63 -8.70 -9.52 4.87
CA MET A 63 -8.50 -8.47 5.87
C MET A 63 -9.71 -7.54 5.99
N GLN A 64 -10.29 -7.11 4.86
CA GLN A 64 -11.49 -6.28 4.84
C GLN A 64 -12.72 -6.98 5.42
N THR A 65 -12.94 -8.25 5.09
CA THR A 65 -14.08 -9.02 5.64
C THR A 65 -14.04 -9.13 7.16
N ARG A 66 -12.86 -8.97 7.75
CA ARG A 66 -12.63 -8.93 9.21
C ARG A 66 -12.78 -7.52 9.80
N GLY A 67 -13.16 -6.52 9.00
CA GLY A 67 -13.34 -5.12 9.43
C GLY A 67 -12.04 -4.37 9.69
N LEU A 68 -10.90 -4.92 9.27
CA LEU A 68 -9.59 -4.27 9.43
C LEU A 68 -9.35 -3.31 8.26
N LYS A 69 -8.99 -2.07 8.56
CA LYS A 69 -8.64 -1.05 7.57
C LYS A 69 -7.14 -0.96 7.39
N LEU A 70 -6.70 -0.68 6.17
CA LEU A 70 -5.30 -0.30 5.93
C LEU A 70 -5.02 1.06 6.56
N ASP A 71 -3.77 1.25 7.00
CA ASP A 71 -3.23 2.57 7.24
C ASP A 71 -2.63 3.16 5.94
N GLY A 72 -2.36 4.47 5.95
CA GLY A 72 -1.78 5.16 4.79
C GLY A 72 -0.42 4.61 4.37
N PHE A 73 0.37 4.09 5.33
CA PHE A 73 1.67 3.47 5.04
C PHE A 73 1.53 2.19 4.22
N THR A 74 0.55 1.35 4.56
CA THR A 74 0.27 0.11 3.81
C THR A 74 -0.19 0.42 2.39
N VAL A 75 -1.06 1.42 2.24
CA VAL A 75 -1.52 1.90 0.93
C VAL A 75 -0.34 2.34 0.06
N VAL A 76 0.60 3.12 0.62
CA VAL A 76 1.80 3.58 -0.11
C VAL A 76 2.67 2.40 -0.54
N ALA A 77 2.86 1.40 0.34
CA ALA A 77 3.65 0.20 0.00
C ALA A 77 3.00 -0.60 -1.14
N LEU A 78 1.69 -0.81 -1.09
CA LEU A 78 0.90 -1.45 -2.14
C LEU A 78 1.02 -0.71 -3.49
N LEU A 79 0.85 0.61 -3.48
CA LEU A 79 0.98 1.44 -4.68
C LEU A 79 2.40 1.40 -5.27
N THR A 80 3.42 1.43 -4.41
CA THR A 80 4.83 1.33 -4.83
C THR A 80 5.09 0.01 -5.55
N GLY A 81 4.59 -1.10 -5.02
CA GLY A 81 4.71 -2.38 -5.68
C GLY A 81 3.94 -2.47 -6.98
N CYS A 82 2.72 -1.91 -7.03
CA CYS A 82 1.97 -1.82 -8.29
C CYS A 82 2.74 -1.02 -9.36
N ALA A 83 3.41 0.06 -8.95
CA ALA A 83 4.24 0.88 -9.81
C ALA A 83 5.45 0.11 -10.38
N GLN A 84 6.10 -0.71 -9.55
CA GLN A 84 7.25 -1.52 -9.96
C GLN A 84 6.89 -2.64 -10.94
N LEU A 85 5.68 -3.19 -10.79
CA LEU A 85 5.22 -4.34 -11.57
C LEU A 85 4.37 -3.94 -12.79
N GLY A 86 4.06 -2.65 -12.95
CA GLY A 86 3.11 -2.18 -13.96
C GLY A 86 1.68 -2.70 -13.70
N ALA A 87 1.35 -3.02 -12.45
CA ALA A 87 0.10 -3.65 -12.03
C ALA A 87 -1.04 -2.61 -11.90
N LEU A 88 -1.45 -2.07 -13.05
CA LEU A 88 -2.35 -0.94 -13.14
C LEU A 88 -3.76 -1.21 -12.57
N GLU A 89 -4.34 -2.38 -12.83
CA GLU A 89 -5.68 -2.73 -12.36
C GLU A 89 -5.75 -2.68 -10.84
N GLN A 90 -4.69 -3.17 -10.20
CA GLN A 90 -4.53 -3.21 -8.75
C GLN A 90 -4.30 -1.81 -8.20
N GLY A 91 -3.46 -1.01 -8.86
CA GLY A 91 -3.29 0.39 -8.56
C GLY A 91 -4.60 1.20 -8.59
N ARG A 92 -5.44 0.97 -9.61
CA ARG A 92 -6.79 1.57 -9.69
C ARG A 92 -7.68 1.16 -8.54
N TRP A 93 -7.67 -0.11 -8.21
CA TRP A 93 -8.49 -0.61 -7.11
C TRP A 93 -8.03 -0.04 -5.76
N ILE A 94 -6.72 0.10 -5.54
CA ILE A 94 -6.19 0.73 -4.32
C ILE A 94 -6.61 2.20 -4.29
N HIS A 95 -6.58 2.89 -5.42
CA HIS A 95 -7.08 4.27 -5.52
C HIS A 95 -8.56 4.37 -5.15
N GLY A 96 -9.41 3.48 -5.66
CA GLY A 96 -10.83 3.40 -5.27
C GLY A 96 -10.99 3.15 -3.77
N TYR A 97 -10.19 2.24 -3.19
CA TYR A 97 -10.20 1.99 -1.75
C TYR A 97 -9.88 3.24 -0.91
N ILE A 98 -8.91 4.04 -1.33
CA ILE A 98 -8.56 5.32 -0.68
C ILE A 98 -9.76 6.26 -0.66
N GLU A 99 -10.43 6.41 -1.80
CA GLU A 99 -11.62 7.26 -1.95
C GLU A 99 -12.79 6.74 -1.09
N ASP A 100 -13.11 5.45 -1.20
CA ASP A 100 -14.25 4.81 -0.50
C ASP A 100 -14.10 4.84 1.03
N HIS A 101 -12.86 4.76 1.53
CA HIS A 101 -12.59 4.73 2.98
C HIS A 101 -12.20 6.10 3.54
N ASN A 102 -12.27 7.14 2.71
CA ASN A 102 -11.89 8.51 3.04
C ASN A 102 -10.49 8.59 3.67
N ILE A 103 -9.57 7.77 3.14
CA ILE A 103 -8.16 7.81 3.54
C ILE A 103 -7.61 9.15 3.05
N ARG A 104 -6.97 9.89 3.96
CA ARG A 104 -6.46 11.23 3.68
C ARG A 104 -5.48 11.17 2.51
N MET A 105 -5.82 11.88 1.44
CA MET A 105 -4.93 12.12 0.31
C MET A 105 -3.92 13.21 0.67
N ASP A 106 -2.90 12.84 1.45
CA ASP A 106 -1.77 13.73 1.75
C ASP A 106 -0.67 13.65 0.68
N ALA A 107 0.41 14.41 0.87
CA ALA A 107 1.51 14.44 -0.09
C ALA A 107 2.16 13.07 -0.30
N VAL A 108 2.17 12.21 0.72
CA VAL A 108 2.81 10.88 0.65
C VAL A 108 1.96 9.94 -0.19
N VAL A 109 0.66 9.80 0.14
CA VAL A 109 -0.28 8.96 -0.61
C VAL A 109 -0.45 9.47 -2.04
N GLY A 110 -0.55 10.80 -2.20
CA GLY A 110 -0.67 11.45 -3.51
C GLY A 110 0.55 11.18 -4.40
N THR A 111 1.77 11.32 -3.87
CA THR A 111 3.00 11.02 -4.63
C THR A 111 3.07 9.55 -5.04
N ALA A 112 2.67 8.63 -4.16
CA ALA A 112 2.64 7.20 -4.48
C ALA A 112 1.64 6.87 -5.60
N LEU A 113 0.46 7.49 -5.62
CA LEU A 113 -0.51 7.33 -6.71
C LEU A 113 0.01 7.91 -8.04
N ILE A 114 0.63 9.09 -7.99
CA ILE A 114 1.23 9.74 -9.16
C ILE A 114 2.30 8.84 -9.79
N ASP A 115 3.22 8.31 -8.97
CA ASP A 115 4.29 7.39 -9.40
C ASP A 115 3.70 6.09 -9.98
N MET A 116 2.71 5.51 -9.31
CA MET A 116 2.03 4.29 -9.77
C MET A 116 1.38 4.48 -11.14
N TYR A 117 0.52 5.48 -11.32
CA TYR A 117 -0.13 5.72 -12.61
C TYR A 117 0.88 6.10 -13.69
N ALA A 118 1.92 6.88 -13.36
CA ALA A 118 2.95 7.26 -14.32
C ALA A 118 3.72 6.04 -14.84
N LYS A 119 4.19 5.17 -13.94
CA LYS A 119 4.93 3.95 -14.30
C LYS A 119 4.07 2.91 -15.01
N CYS A 120 2.77 2.89 -14.75
CA CYS A 120 1.81 2.06 -15.48
C CYS A 120 1.41 2.65 -16.86
N GLY A 121 1.92 3.83 -17.24
CA GLY A 121 1.65 4.47 -18.53
C GLY A 121 0.36 5.30 -18.60
N PHE A 122 -0.31 5.55 -17.47
CA PHE A 122 -1.55 6.31 -17.38
C PHE A 122 -1.26 7.76 -16.95
N ILE A 123 -0.56 8.49 -17.83
CA ILE A 123 -0.02 9.83 -17.55
C ILE A 123 -1.13 10.85 -17.26
N GLU A 124 -2.26 10.77 -17.96
CA GLU A 124 -3.38 11.69 -17.76
C GLU A 124 -3.93 11.61 -16.34
N LYS A 125 -4.08 10.38 -15.82
CA LYS A 125 -4.57 10.16 -14.45
C LYS A 125 -3.53 10.59 -13.41
N SER A 126 -2.25 10.31 -13.68
CA SER A 126 -1.14 10.79 -12.85
C SER A 126 -1.16 12.32 -12.74
N MET A 127 -1.34 13.03 -13.85
CA MET A 127 -1.42 14.50 -13.88
C MET A 127 -2.68 15.04 -13.19
N GLU A 128 -3.82 14.38 -13.35
CA GLU A 128 -5.05 14.73 -12.63
C GLU A 128 -4.81 14.72 -11.10
N ILE A 129 -4.17 13.66 -10.59
CA ILE A 129 -3.86 13.51 -9.17
C ILE A 129 -2.82 14.54 -8.73
N PHE A 130 -1.76 14.77 -9.52
CA PHE A 130 -0.77 15.81 -9.25
C PHE A 130 -1.41 17.18 -9.05
N LEU A 131 -2.32 17.58 -9.93
CA LEU A 131 -3.02 18.85 -9.82
C LEU A 131 -3.92 18.91 -8.58
N LYS A 132 -4.59 17.82 -8.20
CA LYS A 132 -5.39 17.75 -6.97
C LYS A 132 -4.51 17.91 -5.72
N VAL A 133 -3.36 17.23 -5.68
CA VAL A 133 -2.41 17.29 -4.56
C VAL A 133 -1.84 18.70 -4.42
N VAL A 134 -1.37 19.31 -5.52
CA VAL A 134 -0.81 20.68 -5.51
C VAL A 134 -1.84 21.71 -5.06
N LYS A 135 -3.06 21.66 -5.60
CA LYS A 135 -4.16 22.56 -5.19
C LYS A 135 -4.60 22.34 -3.74
N GLY A 136 -4.49 21.11 -3.22
CA GLY A 136 -4.77 20.82 -1.81
C GLY A 136 -3.74 21.38 -0.85
N ILE A 137 -2.46 21.45 -1.27
CA ILE A 137 -1.35 22.01 -0.48
C ILE A 137 -1.34 23.54 -0.55
N ASP A 138 -1.66 24.10 -1.71
CA ASP A 138 -1.71 25.54 -1.95
C ASP A 138 -2.98 25.92 -2.74
N PRO A 139 -4.13 26.06 -2.05
CA PRO A 139 -5.40 26.38 -2.69
C PRO A 139 -5.45 27.81 -3.26
N TYR A 140 -4.46 28.65 -2.95
CA TYR A 140 -4.40 30.05 -3.39
C TYR A 140 -3.36 30.31 -4.49
N GLY A 141 -2.56 29.30 -4.87
CA GLY A 141 -1.65 29.35 -6.02
C GLY A 141 -0.41 30.25 -5.84
N LEU A 142 0.03 30.48 -4.60
CA LEU A 142 1.25 31.24 -4.31
C LEU A 142 2.54 30.56 -4.77
N LEU A 143 2.55 29.23 -4.95
CA LEU A 143 3.73 28.47 -5.40
C LEU A 143 3.97 28.54 -6.92
N LEU A 144 2.99 28.99 -7.73
CA LEU A 144 3.19 29.17 -9.18
C LEU A 144 4.01 30.42 -9.53
N PHE A 145 4.30 31.31 -8.56
CA PHE A 145 5.07 32.54 -8.81
C PHE A 145 6.58 32.41 -8.63
N VAL A 146 7.11 31.27 -8.16
CA VAL A 146 8.54 31.14 -7.86
C VAL A 146 9.37 30.61 -9.06
N GLY A 147 8.74 30.31 -10.19
CA GLY A 147 9.40 29.76 -11.39
C GLY A 147 9.66 30.74 -12.54
N SER A 148 9.37 32.03 -12.36
CA SER A 148 9.47 33.04 -13.42
C SER A 148 10.36 34.22 -13.00
N LEU A 149 11.65 33.97 -12.78
CA LEU A 149 12.72 34.98 -12.82
C LEU A 149 13.99 34.37 -13.43
#